data_AF-A0A1W9V302-F1
#
_entry.id   AF-A0A1W9V302-F1
#
_cell.length_a   1.000
_cell.length_b   1.000
_cell.length_c   1.000
_cell.angle_alpha   90.00
_cell.angle_beta   90.00
_cell.angle_gamma   90.00
#
_symmetry.space_group_name_H-M   'P 1'
#
loop_
_entity.id
_entity.type
_entity.pdbx_description
1 polymer ?
#
loop_
_entity_poly.entity_id
_entity_poly.type
_entity_poly.pdbx_seq_one_letter_code
_entity_poly.pdbx_strand_id
1 'polypeptide(L)'
;MPDATIYQAIPMLTEPFVQAGIYSTPEQALKRIVLDYVERQISWAEVEMQRLERKHKQSFSEWSGALSGKASIADEDDWMEWESLQDMAKSWKQLKTAIEKSDV
;
A
#
# COMPACT_ATOMS: atom_id res chain seq x y z
N MET A 1 -6.73 25.96 10.26
CA MET A 1 -7.70 26.04 9.15
C MET A 1 -7.12 25.22 8.02
N PRO A 2 -7.77 24.15 7.53
CA PRO A 2 -7.35 23.54 6.27
C PRO A 2 -7.37 24.61 5.18
N ASP A 3 -6.33 24.62 4.35
CA ASP A 3 -6.12 25.59 3.28
C ASP A 3 -7.34 25.60 2.34
N ALA A 4 -7.99 26.75 2.14
CA ALA A 4 -9.18 26.87 1.29
C ALA A 4 -8.95 26.31 -0.13
N THR A 5 -7.69 26.23 -0.54
CA THR A 5 -7.20 25.63 -1.78
C THR A 5 -7.57 24.15 -1.93
N ILE A 6 -7.60 23.35 -0.85
CA ILE A 6 -7.85 21.90 -0.96
C ILE A 6 -9.31 21.59 -1.31
N TYR A 7 -10.25 22.36 -0.77
CA TYR A 7 -11.67 22.19 -1.05
C TYR A 7 -12.05 22.57 -2.47
N GLN A 8 -11.26 23.44 -3.11
CA GLN A 8 -11.41 23.78 -4.53
C GLN A 8 -10.75 22.73 -5.43
N ALA A 9 -9.58 22.22 -5.03
CA ALA A 9 -8.84 21.24 -5.83
C ALA A 9 -9.57 19.90 -5.98
N ILE A 10 -10.27 19.42 -4.95
CA ILE A 10 -10.96 18.12 -5.01
C ILE A 10 -12.00 18.07 -6.14
N PRO A 11 -13.01 18.96 -6.22
CA PRO A 11 -13.97 18.97 -7.33
C PRO A 11 -13.29 19.16 -8.69
N MET A 12 -12.29 20.04 -8.79
CA MET A 12 -11.56 20.25 -10.05
C MET A 12 -10.90 18.97 -10.58
N LEU A 13 -10.46 18.09 -9.69
CA LEU A 13 -9.84 16.82 -10.05
C LEU A 13 -10.87 15.70 -10.26
N THR A 14 -12.02 15.72 -9.59
CA THR A 14 -12.99 14.61 -9.59
C THR A 14 -14.18 14.81 -10.52
N GLU A 15 -14.65 16.05 -10.72
CA GLU A 15 -15.78 16.36 -11.62
C GLU A 15 -15.58 15.88 -13.06
N PRO A 16 -14.39 15.97 -13.68
CA PRO A 16 -14.19 15.46 -15.04
C PRO A 16 -14.54 13.97 -15.17
N PHE A 17 -14.30 13.17 -14.12
CA PHE A 17 -14.66 11.75 -14.13
C PHE A 17 -16.17 11.53 -14.01
N VAL A 18 -16.88 12.39 -13.29
CA VAL A 18 -18.35 12.35 -13.19
C VAL A 18 -18.99 12.79 -14.49
N GLN A 19 -18.50 13.87 -15.09
CA GLN A 19 -18.96 14.38 -16.39
C GLN A 19 -18.72 13.35 -17.52
N ALA A 20 -17.63 12.59 -17.44
CA ALA A 20 -17.35 11.47 -18.34
C ALA A 20 -18.21 10.21 -18.06
N GLY A 21 -19.04 10.20 -17.01
CA GLY A 21 -19.89 9.07 -16.64
C GLY A 21 -19.15 7.88 -16.01
N ILE A 22 -17.90 8.07 -15.57
CA ILE A 22 -17.08 7.02 -14.95
C ILE A 22 -17.51 6.78 -13.50
N TYR A 23 -17.83 7.87 -12.78
CA TYR A 23 -18.31 7.82 -11.39
C TYR A 23 -19.62 8.59 -11.24
N SER A 24 -20.40 8.22 -10.23
CA SER A 24 -21.70 8.85 -9.94
C SER A 24 -21.56 10.18 -9.19
N THR A 25 -20.54 10.31 -8.34
CA THR A 25 -20.29 11.54 -7.56
C THR A 25 -18.79 11.84 -7.40
N PRO A 26 -18.41 13.09 -7.14
CA PRO A 26 -17.03 13.50 -6.81
C PRO A 26 -16.41 12.70 -5.66
N GLU A 27 -17.19 12.40 -4.62
CA GLU A 27 -16.75 11.66 -3.43
C GLU A 27 -16.45 10.20 -3.76
N GLN A 28 -17.31 9.56 -4.56
CA GLN A 28 -17.08 8.21 -5.06
C GLN A 28 -15.80 8.14 -5.90
N ALA A 29 -15.60 9.13 -6.79
CA ALA A 29 -14.39 9.23 -7.61
C ALA A 29 -13.14 9.36 -6.73
N LEU A 30 -13.15 10.27 -5.75
CA LEU A 30 -12.03 10.47 -4.83
C LEU A 30 -11.73 9.19 -4.05
N LYS A 31 -12.75 8.60 -3.41
CA LYS A 31 -12.60 7.37 -2.62
C LYS A 31 -12.01 6.25 -3.46
N ARG A 32 -12.49 6.07 -4.70
CA ARG A 32 -11.98 5.03 -5.59
C ARG A 32 -10.53 5.28 -6.00
N ILE A 33 -10.18 6.52 -6.37
CA ILE A 33 -8.80 6.88 -6.73
C ILE A 33 -7.83 6.63 -5.57
N VAL A 34 -8.22 7.00 -4.35
CA VAL A 34 -7.40 6.77 -3.16
C VAL A 34 -7.26 5.27 -2.88
N LEU A 35 -8.35 4.50 -2.96
CA LEU A 35 -8.31 3.04 -2.80
C LEU A 35 -7.43 2.38 -3.86
N ASP A 36 -7.51 2.78 -5.13
CA ASP A 36 -6.66 2.26 -6.20
C ASP A 36 -5.17 2.57 -5.96
N TYR A 37 -4.84 3.71 -5.32
CA TYR A 37 -3.46 3.98 -4.91
C TYR A 37 -3.01 3.05 -3.78
N VAL A 38 -3.83 2.90 -2.74
CA VAL A 38 -3.55 2.00 -1.61
C VAL A 38 -3.37 0.56 -2.07
N GLU A 39 -4.24 0.08 -2.97
CA GLU A 39 -4.15 -1.26 -3.56
C GLU A 39 -2.85 -1.47 -4.33
N ARG A 40 -2.38 -0.46 -5.08
CA ARG A 40 -1.09 -0.51 -5.77
C ARG A 40 0.09 -0.61 -4.79
N GLN A 41 0.04 0.10 -3.65
CA GLN A 41 1.08 -0.01 -2.63
C GLN A 41 1.11 -1.38 -1.96
N ILE A 42 -0.06 -1.96 -1.66
CA ILE A 42 -0.18 -3.33 -1.14
C ILE A 42 0.39 -4.32 -2.15
N SER A 43 -0.03 -4.22 -3.42
CA SER A 43 0.41 -5.14 -4.47
C SER A 43 1.91 -5.06 -4.71
N TRP A 44 2.50 -3.87 -4.70
CA TRP A 44 3.96 -3.72 -4.83
C TRP A 44 4.69 -4.42 -3.68
N ALA A 45 4.26 -4.20 -2.44
CA ALA A 45 4.86 -4.84 -1.27
C ALA A 45 4.80 -6.37 -1.35
N GLU A 46 3.64 -6.90 -1.77
CA GLU A 46 3.42 -8.34 -1.91
C GLU A 46 4.30 -8.96 -3.01
N VAL A 47 4.45 -8.28 -4.15
CA VAL A 47 5.36 -8.72 -5.22
C VAL A 47 6.81 -8.74 -4.76
N GLU A 48 7.23 -7.74 -4.00
CA GLU A 48 8.60 -7.64 -3.50
C GLU A 48 8.90 -8.71 -2.43
N MET A 49 7.95 -8.97 -1.53
CA MET A 49 8.04 -10.10 -0.60
C MET A 49 8.13 -11.44 -1.33
N GLN A 50 7.38 -11.64 -2.42
CA GLN A 50 7.48 -12.84 -3.25
C GLN A 50 8.82 -12.93 -4.00
N ARG A 51 9.48 -11.80 -4.31
CA ARG A 51 10.85 -11.83 -4.85
C ARG A 51 11.82 -12.38 -3.81
N LEU A 52 11.75 -11.90 -2.58
CA LEU A 52 12.61 -12.36 -1.48
C LEU A 52 12.34 -13.83 -1.13
N GLU A 53 11.08 -14.25 -1.10
CA GLU A 53 10.70 -15.65 -0.90
C GLU A 53 11.30 -16.58 -1.96
N ARG A 54 11.28 -16.16 -3.22
CA ARG A 54 11.92 -16.92 -4.31
C ARG A 54 13.45 -16.90 -4.22
N LYS A 55 14.05 -15.80 -3.77
CA LYS A 55 15.51 -15.66 -3.58
C LYS A 55 16.02 -16.64 -2.52
N HIS A 56 15.33 -16.72 -1.38
CA HIS A 56 15.75 -17.56 -0.25
C HIS A 56 15.14 -18.96 -0.28
N LYS A 57 14.11 -19.21 -1.11
CA LYS A 57 13.38 -20.48 -1.24
C LYS A 57 12.78 -20.97 0.09
N GLN A 58 12.46 -20.02 0.96
CA GLN A 58 11.95 -20.21 2.30
C GLN A 58 10.96 -19.09 2.56
N SER A 59 9.95 -19.35 3.39
CA SER A 59 9.12 -18.27 3.92
C SER A 59 9.95 -17.36 4.83
N PHE A 60 9.48 -16.12 5.04
CA PHE A 60 10.15 -15.17 5.94
C PHE A 60 10.42 -15.76 7.33
N SER A 61 9.44 -16.50 7.91
CA SER A 61 9.60 -17.10 9.23
C SER A 61 10.67 -18.20 9.26
N GLU A 62 10.71 -19.05 8.24
CA GLU A 62 11.70 -20.12 8.13
C GLU A 62 13.12 -19.55 7.95
N TRP A 63 13.24 -18.54 7.10
CA TRP A 63 14.50 -17.89 6.82
C TRP A 63 15.02 -17.09 8.03
N SER A 64 14.15 -16.32 8.70
CA SER A 64 14.48 -15.60 9.95
C SER A 64 15.05 -16.52 11.02
N GLY A 65 14.46 -17.72 11.18
CA GLY A 65 14.96 -18.72 12.12
C GLY A 65 16.33 -19.28 11.72
N ALA A 66 16.57 -19.47 10.42
CA ALA A 66 17.83 -20.01 9.90
C ALA A 66 19.01 -19.02 10.02
N LEU A 67 18.73 -17.71 9.99
CA LEU A 67 19.74 -16.65 10.08
C LEU A 67 20.31 -16.42 11.49
N SER A 68 19.61 -16.87 12.54
CA SER A 68 20.00 -16.56 13.93
C SER A 68 21.43 -17.00 14.25
N GLY A 69 22.29 -16.02 14.55
CA GLY A 69 23.70 -16.22 14.89
C GLY A 69 24.61 -16.63 13.72
N LYS A 70 24.12 -16.56 12.47
CA LYS A 70 24.85 -16.99 11.26
C LYS A 70 24.69 -16.06 10.06
N ALA A 71 23.89 -15.00 10.18
CA ALA A 71 23.62 -14.07 9.10
C ALA A 71 24.89 -13.35 8.61
N SER A 72 25.03 -13.25 7.29
CA SER A 72 25.93 -12.26 6.70
C SER A 72 25.26 -10.89 6.66
N ILE A 73 26.04 -9.83 6.42
CA ILE A 73 25.49 -8.47 6.23
C ILE A 73 24.44 -8.45 5.11
N ALA A 74 24.68 -9.17 4.01
CA ALA A 74 23.73 -9.25 2.92
C ALA A 74 22.43 -9.95 3.32
N ASP A 75 22.51 -10.97 4.19
CA ASP A 75 21.31 -11.61 4.74
C ASP A 75 20.55 -10.67 5.67
N GLU A 76 21.25 -9.86 6.47
CA GLU A 76 20.63 -8.85 7.34
C GLU A 76 19.93 -7.76 6.53
N ASP A 77 20.54 -7.29 5.42
CA ASP A 77 19.95 -6.29 4.52
C ASP A 77 18.67 -6.82 3.86
N ASP A 78 18.72 -8.02 3.29
CA ASP A 78 17.55 -8.68 2.69
C ASP A 78 16.46 -8.94 3.75
N TRP A 79 16.85 -9.24 4.99
CA TRP A 79 15.93 -9.51 6.09
C TRP A 79 15.21 -8.24 6.54
N MET A 80 15.94 -7.13 6.69
CA MET A 80 15.38 -5.82 7.01
C MET A 80 14.46 -5.31 5.90
N GLU A 81 14.83 -5.53 4.63
CA GLU A 81 13.95 -5.24 3.49
C GLU A 81 12.64 -6.01 3.61
N TRP A 82 12.71 -7.33 3.84
CA TRP A 82 11.52 -8.17 3.94
C TRP A 82 10.62 -7.79 5.12
N GLU A 83 11.20 -7.58 6.30
CA GLU A 83 10.45 -7.16 7.49
C GLU A 83 9.71 -5.84 7.24
N SER A 84 10.41 -4.85 6.65
CA SER A 84 9.83 -3.56 6.31
C SER A 84 8.65 -3.70 5.34
N LEU A 85 8.77 -4.57 4.33
CA LEU A 85 7.68 -4.83 3.37
C LEU A 85 6.45 -5.47 4.05
N GLN A 86 6.64 -6.36 5.03
CA GLN A 86 5.52 -6.94 5.79
C GLN A 86 4.78 -5.88 6.59
N ASP A 87 5.52 -5.04 7.32
CA ASP A 87 4.95 -3.96 8.13
C ASP A 87 4.26 -2.91 7.27
N MET A 88 4.85 -2.57 6.13
CA MET A 88 4.26 -1.63 5.18
C MET A 88 2.97 -2.21 4.59
N ALA A 89 2.97 -3.45 4.13
CA ALA A 89 1.77 -4.11 3.61
C ALA A 89 0.64 -4.18 4.65
N LYS A 90 0.98 -4.51 5.90
CA LYS A 90 0.03 -4.52 7.02
C LYS A 90 -0.58 -3.13 7.26
N SER A 91 0.26 -2.09 7.26
CA SER A 91 -0.18 -0.71 7.46
C SER A 91 -1.10 -0.24 6.32
N TRP A 92 -0.77 -0.54 5.06
CA TRP A 92 -1.63 -0.22 3.92
C TRP A 92 -2.95 -0.99 3.95
N LYS A 93 -2.97 -2.26 4.37
CA LYS A 93 -4.20 -3.05 4.55
C LYS A 93 -5.12 -2.47 5.63
N GLN A 94 -4.55 -1.97 6.72
CA GLN A 94 -5.30 -1.26 7.75
C GLN A 94 -5.88 0.06 7.22
N LEU A 95 -5.09 0.84 6.47
CA LEU A 95 -5.55 2.07 5.84
C LEU A 95 -6.67 1.82 4.83
N LYS A 96 -6.54 0.78 4.00
CA LYS A 96 -7.60 0.33 3.08
C LYS A 96 -8.91 0.09 3.82
N THR A 97 -8.86 -0.68 4.90
CA THR A 97 -10.02 -0.99 5.73
C THR A 97 -10.65 0.27 6.33
N ALA A 98 -9.83 1.24 6.75
CA ALA A 98 -10.33 2.50 7.30
C ALA A 98 -11.03 3.37 6.24
N ILE A 99 -10.49 3.44 5.02
CA ILE A 99 -11.08 4.17 3.90
C ILE A 99 -12.35 3.49 3.39
N GLU A 100 -12.39 2.16 3.34
CA GLU A 100 -13.61 1.43 2.93
C GLU A 100 -14.78 1.70 3.87
N LYS A 101 -14.50 1.87 5.17
CA LYS A 101 -15.49 2.15 6.22
C LYS A 101 -15.88 3.62 6.33
N SER A 102 -15.24 4.54 5.61
CA SER A 102 -15.62 5.94 5.67
C SER A 102 -16.96 6.17 4.95
N ASP A 103 -17.78 7.08 5.48
CA ASP A 103 -19.10 7.43 4.92
C ASP A 103 -19.04 8.47 3.79
N VAL A 104 -17.83 8.78 3.31
CA VAL A 104 -17.63 9.53 2.07
C VAL A 104 -17.88 8.65 0.85
#